data_AF-A0A485AS66-F1
#
_entry.id   AF-A0A485AS66-F1
#
_cell.length_a   1.000
_cell.length_b   1.000
_cell.length_c   1.000
_cell.angle_alpha   90.00
_cell.angle_beta   90.00
_cell.angle_gamma   90.00
#
_symmetry.space_group_name_H-M   'P 1'
#
loop_
_entity.id
_entity.type
_entity.pdbx_description
1 polymer ?
#
loop_
_entity_poly.entity_id
_entity_poly.type
_entity_poly.pdbx_seq_one_letter_code
_entity_poly.pdbx_strand_id
1 'polypeptide(L)'
;MAFIQALRHFATFAYGLHLAEENVQLEQLLALSSPIYRLELAMVGRLFAQDPQLYADIIMSSGNNLALIKRYYQRFGEAIGLLEQGNKQAFIDSFRKVEHWFGDYAQRFQSESRVLLRQANDNRQ
;
A
#
# COMPACT_ATOMS: atom_id res chain seq x y z
N MET A 1 -9.63 -12.54 7.57
CA MET A 1 -9.80 -12.20 6.14
C MET A 1 -9.98 -10.70 5.88
N ALA A 2 -10.85 -9.97 6.59
CA ALA A 2 -11.15 -8.56 6.30
C ALA A 2 -9.92 -7.62 6.15
N PHE A 3 -8.92 -7.68 7.03
CA PHE A 3 -7.70 -6.85 6.92
C PHE A 3 -6.73 -7.33 5.84
N ILE A 4 -6.60 -8.65 5.67
CA ILE A 4 -5.60 -9.27 4.77
C ILE A 4 -6.07 -9.26 3.31
N GLN A 5 -7.38 -9.37 3.09
CA GLN A 5 -7.97 -9.45 1.76
C GLN A 5 -8.81 -8.22 1.45
N ALA A 6 -9.96 -8.01 2.10
CA ALA A 6 -10.87 -6.93 1.71
C ALA A 6 -10.22 -5.54 1.77
N LEU A 7 -9.63 -5.16 2.90
CA LEU A 7 -8.96 -3.87 3.05
C LEU A 7 -7.72 -3.77 2.14
N ARG A 8 -6.87 -4.79 2.14
CA ARG A 8 -5.63 -4.79 1.34
C ARG A 8 -5.93 -4.66 -0.15
N HIS A 9 -6.83 -5.49 -0.68
CA HIS A 9 -7.20 -5.48 -2.10
C HIS A 9 -7.90 -4.17 -2.48
N PHE A 10 -8.80 -3.67 -1.64
CA PHE A 10 -9.46 -2.39 -1.90
C PHE A 10 -8.47 -1.23 -1.92
N ALA A 11 -7.53 -1.18 -0.97
CA ALA A 11 -6.49 -0.14 -0.95
C ALA A 11 -5.59 -0.21 -2.19
N THR A 12 -5.20 -1.40 -2.63
CA THR A 12 -4.44 -1.60 -3.88
C THR A 12 -5.25 -1.20 -5.12
N PHE A 13 -6.53 -1.58 -5.18
CA PHE A 13 -7.44 -1.18 -6.25
C PHE A 13 -7.57 0.34 -6.32
N ALA A 14 -7.83 1.01 -5.19
CA ALA A 14 -7.99 2.47 -5.13
C ALA A 14 -6.72 3.22 -5.55
N TYR A 15 -5.54 2.73 -5.15
CA TYR A 15 -4.27 3.33 -5.58
C TYR A 15 -4.04 3.17 -7.10
N GLY A 16 -4.29 1.98 -7.66
CA GLY A 16 -4.18 1.76 -9.10
C GLY A 16 -5.20 2.58 -9.90
N LEU A 17 -6.44 2.70 -9.40
CA LEU A 17 -7.45 3.59 -9.97
C LEU A 17 -6.95 5.03 -10.00
N HIS A 18 -6.39 5.53 -8.90
CA HIS A 18 -5.85 6.89 -8.84
C HIS A 18 -4.70 7.10 -9.85
N LEU A 19 -3.77 6.16 -9.99
CA LEU A 19 -2.71 6.24 -11.01
C LEU A 19 -3.27 6.32 -12.44
N ALA A 20 -4.33 5.57 -12.72
CA ALA A 20 -5.00 5.59 -14.02
C ALA A 20 -5.70 6.93 -14.29
N GLU A 21 -6.44 7.47 -13.30
CA GLU A 21 -7.14 8.75 -13.41
C GLU A 21 -6.19 9.95 -13.54
N GLU A 22 -5.03 9.91 -12.87
CA GLU A 22 -3.96 10.90 -13.02
C GLU A 22 -3.17 10.73 -14.34
N ASN A 23 -3.51 9.72 -15.15
CA ASN A 23 -2.85 9.38 -16.40
C ASN A 23 -1.32 9.26 -16.27
N VAL A 24 -0.88 8.61 -15.20
CA VAL A 24 0.54 8.48 -14.90
C VAL A 24 1.22 7.54 -15.91
N GLN A 25 2.31 8.01 -16.52
CA GLN A 25 3.11 7.19 -17.44
C GLN A 25 3.96 6.18 -16.66
N LEU A 26 3.53 4.91 -16.67
CA LEU A 26 4.19 3.84 -15.91
C LEU A 26 5.64 3.62 -16.35
N GLU A 27 5.95 3.79 -17.64
CA GLU A 27 7.31 3.66 -18.16
C GLU A 27 8.25 4.66 -17.50
N GLN A 28 7.80 5.90 -17.28
CA GLN A 28 8.59 6.94 -16.63
C GLN A 28 8.81 6.60 -15.15
N LEU A 29 7.76 6.17 -14.45
CA LEU A 29 7.89 5.72 -13.06
C LEU A 29 8.90 4.59 -12.94
N LEU A 30 8.84 3.60 -13.83
CA LEU A 30 9.72 2.45 -13.83
C LEU A 30 11.17 2.81 -14.16
N ALA A 31 11.40 3.77 -15.06
CA ALA A 31 12.74 4.25 -15.41
C ALA A 31 13.44 4.97 -14.24
N LEU A 32 12.66 5.66 -13.40
CA LEU A 32 13.16 6.39 -12.23
C LEU A 32 13.14 5.55 -10.93
N SER A 33 12.54 4.38 -10.96
CA SER A 33 12.34 3.54 -9.78
C SER A 33 13.58 2.73 -9.41
N SER A 34 13.99 2.82 -8.14
CA SER A 34 14.87 1.82 -7.54
C SER A 34 14.16 0.44 -7.48
N PRO A 35 14.90 -0.68 -7.23
CA PRO A 35 14.31 -2.02 -7.21
C PRO A 35 13.08 -2.17 -6.30
N ILE A 36 13.04 -1.46 -5.16
CA ILE A 36 11.89 -1.50 -4.25
C ILE A 36 10.66 -0.81 -4.84
N TYR A 37 10.78 0.40 -5.38
CA TYR A 37 9.63 1.12 -5.96
C TYR A 37 9.06 0.40 -7.17
N ARG A 38 9.94 -0.22 -7.98
CA ARG A 38 9.49 -1.08 -9.09
C ARG A 38 8.72 -2.30 -8.57
N LEU A 39 9.18 -2.94 -7.51
CA LEU A 39 8.48 -4.07 -6.90
C LEU A 39 7.12 -3.63 -6.35
N GLU A 40 7.04 -2.50 -5.67
CA GLU A 40 5.78 -1.94 -5.16
C GLU A 40 4.76 -1.71 -6.29
N LEU A 41 5.19 -1.08 -7.40
CA LEU A 41 4.34 -0.90 -8.58
C LEU A 41 3.90 -2.24 -9.21
N ALA A 42 4.80 -3.22 -9.28
CA ALA A 42 4.46 -4.56 -9.78
C ALA A 42 3.42 -5.26 -8.88
N MET A 43 3.52 -5.08 -7.55
CA MET A 43 2.56 -5.62 -6.60
C MET A 43 1.17 -4.98 -6.70
N VAL A 44 1.10 -3.71 -7.12
CA VAL A 44 -0.16 -3.03 -7.46
C VAL A 44 -0.69 -3.55 -8.80
N GLY A 45 0.12 -3.48 -9.85
CA GLY A 45 -0.28 -3.82 -11.21
C GLY A 45 -0.77 -5.26 -11.37
N ARG A 46 -0.14 -6.22 -10.66
CA ARG A 46 -0.55 -7.64 -10.72
C ARG A 46 -1.97 -7.89 -10.20
N LEU A 47 -2.57 -6.97 -9.45
CA LEU A 47 -3.97 -7.07 -9.04
C LEU A 47 -4.89 -7.04 -10.27
N PHE A 48 -4.62 -6.14 -11.21
CA PHE A 48 -5.48 -5.88 -12.37
C PHE A 48 -5.31 -6.89 -13.51
N ALA A 49 -4.31 -7.78 -13.41
CA ALA A 49 -4.13 -8.92 -14.31
C ALA A 49 -4.92 -10.17 -13.88
N GLN A 50 -5.70 -10.08 -12.80
CA GLN A 50 -6.49 -11.18 -12.23
C GLN A 50 -7.99 -10.96 -12.45
N ASP A 51 -8.81 -11.95 -12.06
CA ASP A 51 -10.26 -11.90 -12.24
C ASP A 51 -10.90 -10.80 -11.36
N PRO A 52 -11.55 -9.77 -11.95
CA PRO A 52 -12.21 -8.73 -11.18
C PRO A 52 -13.41 -9.24 -10.36
N GLN A 53 -14.10 -10.30 -10.80
CA GLN A 53 -15.25 -10.85 -10.07
C GLN A 53 -14.83 -11.38 -8.70
N LEU A 54 -13.69 -12.08 -8.64
CA LEU A 54 -13.13 -12.58 -7.39
C LEU A 54 -12.92 -11.46 -6.36
N TYR A 55 -12.38 -10.32 -6.78
CA TYR A 55 -12.14 -9.20 -5.87
C TYR A 55 -13.42 -8.49 -5.46
N ALA A 56 -14.39 -8.36 -6.38
CA ALA A 56 -15.71 -7.84 -6.05
C ALA A 56 -16.39 -8.70 -4.98
N ASP A 57 -16.40 -10.02 -5.17
CA ASP A 57 -17.00 -10.97 -4.23
C ASP A 57 -16.33 -10.89 -2.85
N ILE A 58 -15.00 -10.87 -2.80
CA ILE A 58 -14.24 -10.77 -1.54
C ILE A 58 -14.52 -9.44 -0.81
N ILE A 59 -14.46 -8.32 -1.52
CA ILE A 59 -14.58 -6.99 -0.91
C ILE A 59 -16.01 -6.77 -0.43
N MET A 60 -16.99 -7.15 -1.26
CA MET A 60 -18.42 -6.92 -1.02
C MET A 60 -19.10 -8.02 -0.20
N SER A 61 -18.37 -9.07 0.22
CA SER A 61 -18.92 -10.22 0.94
C SER A 61 -19.59 -9.89 2.28
N SER A 62 -19.35 -8.70 2.86
CA SER A 62 -19.87 -8.34 4.18
C SER A 62 -19.88 -6.82 4.41
N GLY A 63 -20.93 -6.31 5.07
CA GLY A 63 -20.99 -4.94 5.56
C GLY A 63 -19.84 -4.57 6.53
N ASN A 64 -19.26 -5.56 7.22
CA ASN A 64 -18.10 -5.35 8.08
C ASN A 64 -16.85 -4.95 7.28
N ASN A 65 -16.70 -5.43 6.05
CA ASN A 65 -15.60 -5.03 5.16
C ASN A 65 -15.74 -3.56 4.78
N LEU A 66 -16.95 -3.16 4.38
CA LEU A 66 -17.25 -1.75 4.07
C LEU A 66 -17.00 -0.85 5.28
N ALA A 67 -17.43 -1.25 6.47
CA ALA A 67 -17.18 -0.50 7.70
C ALA A 67 -15.67 -0.37 7.99
N LEU A 68 -14.89 -1.43 7.76
CA LEU A 68 -13.43 -1.38 7.90
C LEU A 68 -12.79 -0.42 6.89
N ILE A 69 -13.18 -0.49 5.62
CA ILE A 69 -12.69 0.38 4.56
C ILE A 69 -13.00 1.86 4.87
N LYS A 70 -14.22 2.16 5.33
CA LYS A 70 -14.60 3.52 5.74
C LYS A 70 -13.76 4.04 6.90
N ARG A 71 -13.48 3.20 7.90
CA ARG A 71 -12.56 3.58 9.00
C ARG A 71 -11.15 3.85 8.50
N TYR A 72 -10.65 3.04 7.55
CA TYR A 72 -9.34 3.28 6.95
C TYR A 72 -9.29 4.61 6.19
N TYR A 73 -10.33 4.92 5.41
CA TYR A 73 -10.46 6.22 4.73
C TYR A 73 -10.48 7.39 5.72
N GLN A 74 -11.21 7.28 6.84
CA GLN A 74 -11.19 8.31 7.89
C GLN A 74 -9.77 8.54 8.43
N ARG A 75 -9.01 7.46 8.72
CA ARG A 75 -7.61 7.58 9.18
C ARG A 75 -6.70 8.20 8.12
N PHE A 76 -6.96 7.94 6.84
CA PHE A 76 -6.24 8.59 5.75
C PHE A 76 -6.48 10.11 5.75
N GLY A 77 -7.74 10.55 5.90
CA GLY A 77 -8.07 11.97 6.02
C GLY A 77 -7.45 12.64 7.24
N GLU A 78 -7.46 11.98 8.40
CA GLU A 78 -6.77 12.47 9.60
C GLU A 78 -5.25 12.64 9.37
N ALA A 79 -4.63 11.71 8.63
CA ALA A 79 -3.21 11.81 8.26
C ALA A 79 -2.93 12.96 7.28
N ILE A 80 -3.84 13.25 6.34
CA ILE A 80 -3.75 14.44 5.47
C ILE A 80 -3.75 15.72 6.31
N GLY A 81 -4.59 15.80 7.35
CA GLY A 81 -4.64 16.98 8.22
C GLY A 81 -3.29 17.31 8.87
N LEU A 82 -2.44 16.30 9.14
CA LEU A 82 -1.07 16.53 9.63
C LEU A 82 -0.19 17.25 8.59
N LEU A 83 -0.40 16.97 7.30
CA LEU A 83 0.32 17.56 6.18
C LEU A 83 -0.17 18.99 5.91
N GLU A 84 -1.49 19.20 5.88
CA GLU A 84 -2.10 20.51 5.63
C GLU A 84 -1.69 21.55 6.68
N GLN A 85 -1.56 21.13 7.94
CA GLN A 85 -1.11 21.98 9.04
C GLN A 85 0.41 22.23 9.00
N GLY A 86 1.16 21.56 8.12
CA GLY A 86 2.63 21.60 8.10
C GLY A 86 3.26 21.09 9.40
N ASN A 87 2.53 20.33 10.22
CA ASN A 87 2.95 19.96 11.57
C ASN A 87 3.86 18.72 11.52
N LYS A 88 5.12 18.95 11.16
CA LYS A 88 6.14 17.91 11.05
C LYS A 88 6.33 17.12 12.35
N GLN A 89 6.24 17.77 13.50
CA GLN A 89 6.41 17.08 14.79
C GLN A 89 5.27 16.11 15.06
N ALA A 90 4.02 16.53 14.82
CA ALA A 90 2.86 15.66 14.98
C ALA A 90 2.88 14.46 14.01
N PHE A 91 3.41 14.65 12.80
CA PHE A 91 3.66 13.53 11.88
C PHE A 91 4.69 12.55 12.44
N ILE A 92 5.85 13.04 12.91
CA ILE A 92 6.91 12.20 13.51
C ILE A 92 6.40 11.44 14.73
N ASP A 93 5.63 12.10 15.60
CA ASP A 93 5.07 11.45 16.79
C ASP A 93 4.05 10.37 16.42
N SER A 94 3.23 10.62 15.40
CA SER A 94 2.29 9.62 14.87
C SER A 94 3.03 8.44 14.24
N PHE A 95 4.11 8.71 13.49
CA PHE A 95 4.97 7.67 12.91
C PHE A 95 5.56 6.78 14.00
N ARG A 96 6.14 7.36 15.05
CA ARG A 96 6.74 6.61 16.18
C ARG A 96 5.73 5.78 16.94
N LYS A 97 4.48 6.24 17.07
CA LYS A 97 3.41 5.42 17.67
C LYS A 97 3.14 4.16 16.84
N VAL A 98 3.12 4.29 15.51
CA VAL A 98 2.93 3.14 14.61
C VAL A 98 4.16 2.22 14.63
N GLU A 99 5.37 2.78 14.60
CA GLU A 99 6.63 2.04 14.75
C GLU A 99 6.62 1.20 16.05
N HIS A 100 6.28 1.82 17.19
CA HIS A 100 6.21 1.14 18.47
C HIS A 100 5.17 0.01 18.47
N TRP A 101 4.02 0.22 17.82
CA TRP A 101 2.99 -0.82 17.67
C TRP A 101 3.46 -2.00 16.81
N PHE A 102 4.21 -1.75 15.73
CA PHE A 102 4.85 -2.81 14.95
C PHE A 102 5.95 -3.53 15.74
N GLY A 103 6.64 -2.83 16.67
CA GLY A 103 7.67 -3.39 17.52
C GLY A 103 8.79 -4.06 16.72
N ASP A 104 9.24 -5.24 17.17
CA ASP A 104 10.33 -5.99 16.55
C ASP A 104 10.05 -6.37 15.08
N TYR A 105 8.78 -6.44 14.68
CA TYR A 105 8.42 -6.73 13.30
C TYR A 105 8.88 -5.65 12.32
N ALA A 106 8.98 -4.39 12.73
CA ALA A 106 9.45 -3.31 11.84
C ALA A 106 10.87 -3.59 11.32
N GLN A 107 11.79 -3.91 12.24
CA GLN A 107 13.19 -4.23 11.91
C GLN A 107 13.32 -5.56 11.16
N ARG A 108 12.52 -6.56 11.57
CA ARG A 108 12.47 -7.85 10.90
C ARG A 108 12.01 -7.72 9.45
N PHE A 109 10.91 -7.02 9.17
CA PHE A 109 10.40 -6.80 7.82
C PHE A 109 11.35 -5.96 6.96
N GLN A 110 12.08 -5.00 7.56
CA GLN A 110 13.13 -4.28 6.83
C GLN A 110 14.26 -5.23 6.38
N SER A 111 14.67 -6.15 7.25
CA SER A 111 15.73 -7.12 6.94
C SER A 111 15.26 -8.14 5.90
N GLU A 112 14.05 -8.68 6.06
CA GLU A 112 13.44 -9.64 5.12
C GLU A 112 13.25 -9.02 3.72
N SER A 113 12.72 -7.79 3.64
CA SER A 113 12.52 -7.11 2.36
C SER A 113 13.85 -6.87 1.62
N ARG A 114 14.95 -6.54 2.31
CA ARG A 114 16.28 -6.42 1.68
C ARG A 114 16.78 -7.74 1.06
N VAL A 115 16.47 -8.89 1.67
CA VAL A 115 16.84 -10.19 1.11
C VAL A 115 16.02 -10.48 -0.14
N LEU A 116 14.70 -10.28 -0.07
CA LEU A 116 13.80 -10.48 -1.21
C LEU A 116 14.16 -9.58 -2.39
N LEU A 117 14.50 -8.32 -2.13
CA LEU A 117 14.89 -7.37 -3.18
C LEU A 117 16.19 -7.76 -3.86
N ARG A 118 17.19 -8.27 -3.11
CA ARG A 118 18.44 -8.77 -3.70
C ARG A 118 18.16 -9.94 -4.63
N GLN A 119 17.43 -10.95 -4.17
CA GLN A 119 17.05 -12.10 -4.99
C GLN A 119 16.26 -11.71 -6.24
N ALA A 120 15.30 -10.79 -6.11
CA ALA A 120 14.51 -10.29 -7.23
C ALA A 120 15.35 -9.50 -8.25
N ASN A 121 16.45 -8.89 -7.82
CA ASN A 121 17.36 -8.14 -8.68
C ASN A 121 18.42 -9.04 -9.34
N ASP A 122 18.92 -10.04 -8.62
CA ASP A 122 19.90 -11.00 -9.14
C ASP A 122 19.30 -11.86 -10.27
N ASN A 123 18.02 -12.23 -10.17
CA ASN A 123 17.29 -12.96 -11.21
C ASN A 123 17.01 -12.15 -12.51
N ARG A 124 17.49 -10.91 -12.61
CA ARG A 124 17.41 -10.10 -13.84
C ARG A 124 18.66 -10.16 -14.72
N GLN A 125 19.76 -10.74 -14.23
CA GLN A 125 20.97 -10.98 -15.02
C GLN A 125 20.88 -12.34 -15.72
#